data_AF-A0A2H5FMI8-F1
#
_entry.id   AF-A0A2H5FMI8-F1
#
_cell.length_a   1.000
_cell.length_b   1.000
_cell.length_c   1.000
_cell.angle_alpha   90.00
_cell.angle_beta   90.00
_cell.angle_gamma   90.00
#
_symmetry.space_group_name_H-M   'P 1'
#
loop_
_entity.id
_entity.type
_entity.pdbx_description
1 polymer ?
#
loop_
_entity_poly.entity_id
_entity_poly.type
_entity_poly.pdbx_seq_one_letter_code
_entity_poly.pdbx_strand_id
1 'polypeptide(L)'
;MTTPLFPKNDAFVTIRQGKTGDCYLLAALDCILNSGPEGYAAIKSLFKEREDGVEVRIKSTDLTQYLQKEKLHGKYNYHYDPMTNQDVFFIDKKKLQEIDQTTYGVKSNSLAIKILERLSSYYLVSDWDQKLPLASIVAHNTSKRHKETSTKFMGQLLGFMAHDTRDVHEIVRLKTIAPQSPIYISMSYGQVDAHGERHGRHALRIDKIIPNANSAGGYDFVLVNPWDNQKRETYSLDEILERKCRFSVFSTKPYKNDLKFYEQDLREKLFKVYQIIGKKIFADDKLYQMVLKMSEVNGNALDLRTINKCVKLYERISGLPNLFEALSPSDQKAMISCIAINSKPTKFINSFLSAVPTARSVVSQQVDLTKYYVTLISEYPIGSVNFDDSIESVKKYKEAVISKLQKIKNRAFSQKKHSQLDNATIEKAFGEKLREVDALFQFGLYFKQLNTDLNQELNIDLNQGLNIDLNQELNIDPNQSLNIDLNQELRIDPNQRIDLNQSIDINRYRFGLFFKPASINPSQNEHIDLNQELDIENKP
;
A
#
# COMPACT_ATOMS: atom_id res chain seq x y z
N MET A 1 -11.44 -35.40 13.93
CA MET A 1 -11.16 -34.96 12.55
C MET A 1 -9.65 -34.88 12.41
N THR A 2 -9.08 -35.46 11.34
CA THR A 2 -7.65 -35.32 11.01
C THR A 2 -7.35 -33.89 10.61
N THR A 3 -6.25 -33.33 11.10
CA THR A 3 -5.82 -31.98 10.74
C THR A 3 -5.44 -31.95 9.25
N PRO A 4 -5.98 -31.04 8.44
CA PRO A 4 -5.59 -30.94 7.03
C PRO A 4 -4.15 -30.44 6.90
N LEU A 5 -3.53 -30.65 5.73
CA LEU A 5 -2.17 -30.14 5.48
C LEU A 5 -2.12 -28.62 5.62
N PHE A 6 -3.08 -27.95 5.00
CA PHE A 6 -3.36 -26.52 5.16
C PHE A 6 -4.87 -26.29 5.39
N PRO A 7 -5.27 -25.25 6.12
CA PRO A 7 -6.67 -24.86 6.25
C PRO A 7 -7.35 -24.65 4.89
N LYS A 8 -8.67 -24.93 4.82
CA LYS A 8 -9.47 -24.68 3.62
C LYS A 8 -9.49 -23.19 3.26
N ASN A 9 -9.53 -22.90 1.96
CA ASN A 9 -9.58 -21.52 1.42
C ASN A 9 -8.43 -20.63 1.91
N ASP A 10 -7.26 -21.23 2.14
CA ASP A 10 -6.06 -20.56 2.66
C ASP A 10 -6.35 -19.72 3.93
N ALA A 11 -7.26 -20.24 4.77
CA ALA A 11 -7.62 -19.60 6.04
C ALA A 11 -6.42 -19.52 7.00
N PHE A 12 -6.58 -18.64 8.00
CA PHE A 12 -5.55 -18.36 9.01
C PHE A 12 -5.00 -19.65 9.65
N VAL A 13 -3.67 -19.77 9.66
CA VAL A 13 -2.96 -20.89 10.29
C VAL A 13 -2.74 -20.57 11.76
N THR A 14 -3.29 -21.39 12.65
CA THR A 14 -3.11 -21.23 14.09
C THR A 14 -1.82 -21.89 14.55
N ILE A 15 -1.12 -21.25 15.47
CA ILE A 15 0.13 -21.74 16.06
C ILE A 15 0.04 -21.56 17.57
N ARG A 16 0.24 -22.66 18.30
CA ARG A 16 0.48 -22.66 19.74
C ARG A 16 1.71 -23.52 20.00
N GLN A 17 2.81 -22.87 20.35
CA GLN A 17 4.09 -23.51 20.64
C GLN A 17 3.94 -24.56 21.75
N GLY A 18 4.66 -25.67 21.60
CA GLY A 18 4.79 -26.71 22.62
C GLY A 18 5.73 -26.30 23.75
N LYS A 19 6.22 -27.29 24.51
CA LYS A 19 7.19 -27.06 25.60
C LYS A 19 8.65 -27.09 25.11
N THR A 20 8.91 -26.48 23.95
CA THR A 20 10.19 -26.55 23.25
C THR A 20 10.68 -25.19 22.75
N GLY A 21 11.96 -25.08 22.43
CA GLY A 21 12.65 -23.84 22.03
C GLY A 21 12.53 -23.49 20.54
N ASP A 22 11.44 -23.88 19.87
CA ASP A 22 11.21 -23.72 18.44
C ASP A 22 10.61 -22.36 18.03
N CYS A 23 10.58 -21.38 18.95
CA CYS A 23 9.99 -20.06 18.72
C CYS A 23 10.53 -19.34 17.47
N TYR A 24 11.80 -19.51 17.11
CA TYR A 24 12.37 -18.91 15.89
C TYR A 24 11.77 -19.51 14.61
N LEU A 25 11.53 -20.83 14.59
CA LEU A 25 10.85 -21.49 13.48
C LEU A 25 9.40 -21.04 13.39
N LEU A 26 8.69 -21.08 14.51
CA LEU A 26 7.28 -20.74 14.54
C LEU A 26 7.03 -19.26 14.21
N ALA A 27 7.86 -18.34 14.72
CA ALA A 27 7.79 -16.94 14.37
C ALA A 27 8.12 -16.70 12.89
N ALA A 28 9.12 -17.38 12.32
CA ALA A 28 9.43 -17.28 10.90
C ALA A 28 8.28 -17.77 10.01
N LEU A 29 7.69 -18.93 10.34
CA LEU A 29 6.52 -19.47 9.64
C LEU A 29 5.32 -18.52 9.76
N ASP A 30 5.02 -18.03 10.96
CA ASP A 30 3.93 -17.06 11.17
C ASP A 30 4.17 -15.77 10.39
N CYS A 31 5.42 -15.29 10.29
CA CYS A 31 5.77 -14.12 9.47
C CYS A 31 5.46 -14.34 7.99
N ILE A 32 5.91 -15.46 7.42
CA ILE A 32 5.78 -15.73 5.99
C ILE A 32 4.34 -16.07 5.61
N LEU A 33 3.64 -16.86 6.43
CA LEU A 33 2.22 -17.19 6.18
C LEU A 33 1.31 -15.97 6.24
N ASN A 34 1.67 -14.94 7.01
CA ASN A 34 0.93 -13.69 7.12
C ASN A 34 1.50 -12.55 6.25
N SER A 35 2.45 -12.81 5.35
CA SER A 35 3.03 -11.76 4.49
C SER A 35 2.24 -11.48 3.19
N GLY A 36 1.10 -12.14 3.01
CA GLY A 36 0.28 -12.08 1.80
C GLY A 36 0.19 -13.42 1.05
N PRO A 37 -0.58 -13.48 -0.05
CA PRO A 37 -0.85 -14.71 -0.80
C PRO A 37 0.42 -15.43 -1.29
N GLU A 38 1.46 -14.68 -1.66
CA GLU A 38 2.71 -15.23 -2.18
C GLU A 38 3.49 -15.98 -1.10
N GLY A 39 3.52 -15.44 0.13
CA GLY A 39 4.18 -16.09 1.27
C GLY A 39 3.49 -17.39 1.65
N TYR A 40 2.15 -17.38 1.69
CA TYR A 40 1.35 -18.58 1.91
C TYR A 40 1.59 -19.63 0.82
N ALA A 41 1.51 -19.22 -0.45
CA ALA A 41 1.74 -20.10 -1.59
C ALA A 41 3.16 -20.70 -1.58
N ALA A 42 4.17 -19.92 -1.19
CA ALA A 42 5.55 -20.39 -1.10
C ALA A 42 5.71 -21.48 -0.02
N ILE A 43 5.16 -21.30 1.18
CA ILE A 43 5.18 -22.37 2.21
C ILE A 43 4.39 -23.59 1.75
N LYS A 44 3.23 -23.39 1.12
CA LYS A 44 2.39 -24.46 0.56
C LYS A 44 3.12 -25.25 -0.53
N SER A 45 3.94 -24.59 -1.35
CA SER A 45 4.69 -25.20 -2.45
C SER A 45 5.76 -26.20 -2.00
N LEU A 46 6.16 -26.16 -0.71
CA LEU A 46 7.06 -27.16 -0.14
C LEU A 46 6.39 -28.54 -0.06
N PHE A 47 5.07 -28.63 -0.17
CA PHE A 47 4.32 -29.86 0.05
C PHE A 47 3.59 -30.33 -1.20
N LYS A 48 3.54 -31.65 -1.35
CA LYS A 48 2.73 -32.31 -2.38
C LYS A 48 2.01 -33.50 -1.76
N GLU A 49 0.69 -33.44 -1.72
CA GLU A 49 -0.15 -34.56 -1.28
C GLU A 49 -0.06 -35.72 -2.30
N ARG A 50 0.05 -36.93 -1.78
CA ARG A 50 0.06 -38.19 -2.52
C ARG A 50 -1.04 -39.10 -1.98
N GLU A 51 -1.41 -40.13 -2.73
CA GLU A 51 -2.44 -41.06 -2.29
C GLU A 51 -2.05 -41.79 -1.00
N ASP A 52 -0.77 -42.05 -0.79
CA ASP A 52 -0.19 -42.85 0.30
C ASP A 52 0.54 -42.02 1.38
N GLY A 53 0.60 -40.69 1.23
CA GLY A 53 1.32 -39.82 2.15
C GLY A 53 1.48 -38.38 1.68
N VAL A 54 2.52 -37.72 2.18
CA VAL A 54 2.89 -36.35 1.82
C VAL A 54 4.37 -36.31 1.47
N GLU A 55 4.67 -35.66 0.35
CA GLU A 55 6.03 -35.35 -0.07
C GLU A 55 6.36 -33.91 0.33
N VAL A 56 7.50 -33.70 0.99
CA VAL A 56 8.04 -32.40 1.36
C VAL A 56 9.33 -32.16 0.60
N ARG A 57 9.41 -31.05 -0.13
CA ARG A 57 10.54 -30.65 -0.96
C ARG A 57 11.17 -29.39 -0.40
N ILE A 58 12.39 -29.50 0.09
CA ILE A 58 13.18 -28.39 0.62
C ILE A 58 14.32 -28.10 -0.36
N LYS A 59 14.54 -26.83 -0.71
CA LYS A 59 15.64 -26.46 -1.60
C LYS A 59 16.98 -26.84 -0.96
N SER A 60 17.82 -27.55 -1.71
CA SER A 60 19.16 -27.88 -1.23
C SER A 60 20.02 -26.62 -1.19
N THR A 61 20.65 -26.38 -0.04
CA THR A 61 21.50 -25.22 0.26
C THR A 61 22.72 -25.69 1.04
N ASP A 62 23.56 -24.76 1.52
CA ASP A 62 24.63 -25.11 2.48
C ASP A 62 24.08 -25.85 3.72
N LEU A 63 22.78 -25.73 4.03
CA LEU A 63 22.16 -26.43 5.14
C LEU A 63 22.13 -27.95 4.95
N THR A 64 22.08 -28.42 3.70
CA THR A 64 22.03 -29.86 3.35
C THR A 64 23.23 -30.63 3.90
N GLN A 65 24.39 -29.98 4.07
CA GLN A 65 25.58 -30.61 4.64
C GLN A 65 25.39 -31.03 6.11
N TYR A 66 24.42 -30.42 6.81
CA TYR A 66 24.10 -30.72 8.21
C TYR A 66 22.90 -31.66 8.35
N LEU A 67 22.35 -32.17 7.24
CA LEU A 67 21.25 -33.12 7.28
C LEU A 67 21.71 -34.44 7.91
N GLN A 68 21.18 -34.76 9.08
CA GLN A 68 21.48 -35.96 9.88
C GLN A 68 20.73 -37.18 9.31
N LYS A 69 21.16 -37.64 8.12
CA LYS A 69 20.48 -38.66 7.30
C LYS A 69 20.30 -40.00 8.02
N GLU A 70 21.26 -40.37 8.85
CA GLU A 70 21.22 -41.58 9.68
C GLU A 70 20.04 -41.60 10.66
N LYS A 71 19.50 -40.43 11.03
CA LYS A 71 18.36 -40.31 11.95
C LYS A 71 17.00 -40.36 11.28
N LEU A 72 16.97 -40.30 9.95
CA LEU A 72 15.74 -40.38 9.15
C LEU A 72 15.25 -41.82 8.99
N HIS A 73 16.17 -42.79 9.13
CA HIS A 73 15.88 -44.20 8.88
C HIS A 73 14.69 -44.70 9.73
N GLY A 74 13.75 -45.38 9.07
CA GLY A 74 12.51 -45.87 9.68
C GLY A 74 11.48 -44.80 10.03
N LYS A 75 11.73 -43.52 9.73
CA LYS A 75 10.82 -42.39 10.02
C LYS A 75 10.38 -41.65 8.76
N TYR A 76 11.30 -41.43 7.83
CA TYR A 76 11.07 -40.71 6.58
C TYR A 76 11.85 -41.36 5.45
N ASN A 77 11.24 -41.44 4.26
CA ASN A 77 11.95 -41.84 3.05
C ASN A 77 12.59 -40.58 2.45
N TYR A 78 13.92 -40.53 2.38
CA TYR A 78 14.66 -39.37 1.89
C TYR A 78 15.43 -39.70 0.61
N HIS A 79 15.43 -38.77 -0.33
CA HIS A 79 16.41 -38.73 -1.42
C HIS A 79 16.71 -37.28 -1.82
N TYR A 80 17.85 -37.07 -2.46
CA TYR A 80 18.20 -35.81 -3.11
C TYR A 80 17.78 -35.87 -4.57
N ASP A 81 17.03 -34.87 -5.03
CA ASP A 81 16.60 -34.68 -6.43
C ASP A 81 17.57 -33.70 -7.12
N PRO A 82 18.49 -34.19 -7.99
CA PRO A 82 19.47 -33.35 -8.65
C PRO A 82 18.88 -32.46 -9.74
N MET A 83 17.71 -32.82 -10.29
CA MET A 83 17.08 -32.05 -11.38
C MET A 83 16.48 -30.75 -10.86
N THR A 84 15.92 -30.79 -9.65
CA THR A 84 15.34 -29.61 -9.00
C THR A 84 16.22 -29.03 -7.90
N ASN A 85 17.37 -29.64 -7.61
CA ASN A 85 18.28 -29.30 -6.50
C ASN A 85 17.52 -29.23 -5.15
N GLN A 86 16.84 -30.33 -4.79
CA GLN A 86 15.97 -30.40 -3.61
C GLN A 86 16.24 -31.65 -2.76
N ASP A 87 16.15 -31.47 -1.45
CA ASP A 87 15.97 -32.54 -0.49
C ASP A 87 14.49 -32.94 -0.46
N VAL A 88 14.20 -34.22 -0.76
CA VAL A 88 12.84 -34.73 -0.86
C VAL A 88 12.58 -35.74 0.25
N PHE A 89 11.59 -35.46 1.07
CA PHE A 89 11.14 -36.31 2.17
C PHE A 89 9.74 -36.83 1.86
N PHE A 90 9.54 -38.13 1.94
CA PHE A 90 8.22 -38.74 1.88
C PHE A 90 7.81 -39.23 3.27
N ILE A 91 6.58 -38.86 3.67
CA ILE A 91 5.97 -39.15 4.97
C ILE A 91 4.70 -39.95 4.72
N ASP A 92 4.71 -41.22 5.12
CA ASP A 92 3.54 -42.10 4.93
C ASP A 92 2.37 -41.73 5.86
N LYS A 93 1.18 -42.24 5.54
CA LYS A 93 -0.04 -42.03 6.34
C LYS A 93 0.10 -42.38 7.82
N LYS A 94 0.82 -43.45 8.17
CA LYS A 94 0.98 -43.89 9.56
C LYS A 94 1.80 -42.85 10.33
N LYS A 95 2.89 -42.37 9.74
CA LYS A 95 3.72 -41.32 10.32
C LYS A 95 2.97 -39.99 10.41
N LEU A 96 2.19 -39.63 9.40
CA LEU A 96 1.34 -38.42 9.45
C LEU A 96 0.33 -38.47 10.61
N GLN A 97 -0.31 -39.62 10.85
CA GLN A 97 -1.20 -39.81 12.00
C GLN A 97 -0.46 -39.67 13.34
N GLU A 98 0.73 -40.25 13.46
CA GLU A 98 1.58 -40.10 14.66
C GLU A 98 1.92 -38.62 14.91
N ILE A 99 2.31 -37.89 13.86
CA ILE A 99 2.61 -36.45 13.92
C ILE A 99 1.39 -35.67 14.38
N ASP A 100 0.22 -35.96 13.81
CA ASP A 100 -1.01 -35.21 14.09
C ASP A 100 -1.49 -35.40 15.54
N GLN A 101 -1.38 -36.63 16.06
CA GLN A 101 -1.80 -37.01 17.41
C GLN A 101 -0.83 -36.56 18.51
N THR A 102 0.41 -36.22 18.17
CA THR A 102 1.42 -35.79 19.16
C THR A 102 1.04 -34.42 19.75
N THR A 103 0.87 -34.34 21.07
CA THR A 103 0.45 -33.10 21.77
C THR A 103 1.58 -32.31 22.41
N TYR A 104 2.82 -32.81 22.40
CA TYR A 104 3.96 -32.20 23.10
C TYR A 104 4.60 -31.05 22.32
N GLY A 105 4.65 -31.18 20.99
CA GLY A 105 5.11 -30.13 20.08
C GLY A 105 4.02 -29.10 19.77
N VAL A 106 4.21 -28.38 18.67
CA VAL A 106 3.29 -27.35 18.19
C VAL A 106 1.88 -27.90 17.97
N LYS A 107 0.89 -27.16 18.48
CA LYS A 107 -0.53 -27.36 18.18
C LYS A 107 -0.93 -26.38 17.10
N SER A 108 -1.50 -26.88 16.01
CA SER A 108 -1.88 -26.09 14.84
C SER A 108 -3.07 -26.72 14.12
N ASN A 109 -3.87 -25.90 13.44
CA ASN A 109 -4.86 -26.33 12.46
C ASN A 109 -4.25 -26.73 11.10
N SER A 110 -2.93 -26.76 10.98
CA SER A 110 -2.17 -27.14 9.79
C SER A 110 -1.17 -28.24 10.13
N LEU A 111 -1.26 -29.38 9.44
CA LEU A 111 -0.30 -30.47 9.57
C LEU A 111 1.09 -30.07 9.04
N ALA A 112 1.16 -29.14 8.07
CA ALA A 112 2.41 -28.61 7.53
C ALA A 112 3.31 -28.01 8.62
N ILE A 113 2.74 -27.27 9.58
CA ILE A 113 3.50 -26.68 10.70
C ILE A 113 4.10 -27.79 11.59
N LYS A 114 3.31 -28.82 11.91
CA LYS A 114 3.76 -29.96 12.71
C LYS A 114 4.86 -30.76 12.00
N ILE A 115 4.78 -30.88 10.67
CA ILE A 115 5.81 -31.54 9.85
C ILE A 115 7.10 -30.73 9.84
N LEU A 116 7.05 -29.42 9.62
CA LEU A 116 8.25 -28.56 9.57
C LEU A 116 8.95 -28.44 10.93
N GLU A 117 8.19 -28.42 12.04
CA GLU A 117 8.75 -28.55 13.39
C GLU A 117 9.68 -29.75 13.49
N ARG A 118 9.27 -30.90 12.95
CA ARG A 118 10.05 -32.14 13.03
C ARG A 118 11.17 -32.18 12.01
N LEU A 119 10.92 -31.85 10.74
CA LEU A 119 11.95 -31.91 9.71
C LEU A 119 13.09 -30.92 9.95
N SER A 120 12.79 -29.74 10.49
CA SER A 120 13.83 -28.74 10.82
C SER A 120 14.88 -29.26 11.80
N SER A 121 14.53 -30.18 12.71
CA SER A 121 15.49 -30.72 13.69
C SER A 121 16.61 -31.55 13.06
N TYR A 122 16.35 -32.11 11.87
CA TYR A 122 17.32 -32.94 11.15
C TYR A 122 18.41 -32.13 10.45
N TYR A 123 18.22 -30.82 10.33
CA TYR A 123 19.20 -29.88 9.80
C TYR A 123 20.01 -29.16 10.89
N LEU A 124 19.76 -29.49 12.17
CA LEU A 124 20.51 -28.88 13.28
C LEU A 124 21.94 -29.40 13.30
N VAL A 125 22.88 -28.56 13.75
CA VAL A 125 24.29 -28.96 13.89
C VAL A 125 24.53 -29.69 15.22
N SER A 126 23.75 -29.35 16.25
CA SER A 126 23.82 -30.03 17.54
C SER A 126 23.35 -31.47 17.39
N ASP A 127 24.11 -32.40 17.97
CA ASP A 127 23.68 -33.79 18.08
C ASP A 127 22.51 -33.91 19.09
N TRP A 128 21.65 -34.90 18.88
CA TRP A 128 20.47 -35.19 19.72
C TRP A 128 20.10 -36.67 19.61
N ASP A 129 19.75 -37.32 20.73
CA ASP A 129 19.49 -38.75 20.75
C ASP A 129 18.13 -39.09 20.11
N GLN A 130 18.19 -39.70 18.93
CA GLN A 130 17.02 -40.09 18.15
C GLN A 130 16.18 -41.21 18.75
N LYS A 131 16.67 -41.90 19.78
CA LYS A 131 15.99 -42.99 20.49
C LYS A 131 15.04 -42.45 21.57
N LEU A 132 15.21 -41.20 21.98
CA LEU A 132 14.35 -40.60 23.00
C LEU A 132 12.94 -40.36 22.47
N PRO A 133 11.90 -40.46 23.32
CA PRO A 133 10.55 -40.04 22.96
C PRO A 133 10.57 -38.58 22.48
N LEU A 134 9.88 -38.30 21.37
CA LEU A 134 9.73 -36.94 20.84
C LEU A 134 11.05 -36.26 20.46
N ALA A 135 12.10 -37.06 20.21
CA ALA A 135 13.47 -36.57 20.04
C ALA A 135 13.62 -35.40 19.04
N SER A 136 12.94 -35.46 17.88
CA SER A 136 12.99 -34.36 16.89
C SER A 136 12.35 -33.06 17.41
N ILE A 137 11.35 -33.16 18.28
CA ILE A 137 10.69 -32.00 18.89
C ILE A 137 11.61 -31.44 20.00
N VAL A 138 12.12 -32.30 20.88
CA VAL A 138 13.00 -31.91 22.00
C VAL A 138 14.36 -31.39 21.53
N ALA A 139 14.81 -31.78 20.32
CA ALA A 139 16.02 -31.25 19.70
C ALA A 139 16.02 -29.71 19.59
N HIS A 140 14.85 -29.07 19.58
CA HIS A 140 14.74 -27.60 19.63
C HIS A 140 15.16 -26.98 20.97
N ASN A 141 15.42 -27.77 22.01
CA ASN A 141 15.93 -27.29 23.30
C ASN A 141 17.45 -27.31 23.39
N THR A 142 18.16 -27.89 22.42
CA THR A 142 19.63 -27.96 22.48
C THR A 142 20.24 -26.57 22.35
N SER A 143 21.43 -26.41 22.92
CA SER A 143 22.25 -25.21 22.72
C SER A 143 23.05 -25.31 21.41
N LYS A 144 23.43 -24.18 20.82
CA LYS A 144 24.23 -24.12 19.58
C LYS A 144 23.63 -24.92 18.40
N ARG A 145 22.30 -24.81 18.25
CA ARG A 145 21.49 -25.50 17.23
C ARG A 145 21.90 -25.25 15.79
N HIS A 146 22.37 -24.03 15.49
CA HIS A 146 22.69 -23.61 14.13
C HIS A 146 24.18 -23.28 14.03
N LYS A 147 24.80 -23.55 12.87
CA LYS A 147 26.18 -23.12 12.58
C LYS A 147 26.31 -21.60 12.61
N GLU A 148 25.28 -20.92 12.13
CA GLU A 148 25.22 -19.47 11.95
C GLU A 148 24.04 -18.88 12.75
N THR A 149 23.40 -17.81 12.27
CA THR A 149 22.24 -17.22 12.94
C THR A 149 20.97 -18.03 12.67
N SER A 150 20.00 -17.97 13.59
CA SER A 150 18.67 -18.55 13.38
C SER A 150 17.97 -17.98 12.14
N THR A 151 18.27 -16.73 11.79
CA THR A 151 17.75 -16.05 10.60
C THR A 151 18.25 -16.70 9.32
N LYS A 152 19.56 -16.93 9.20
CA LYS A 152 20.12 -17.60 8.01
C LYS A 152 19.66 -19.06 7.92
N PHE A 153 19.63 -19.77 9.05
CA PHE A 153 19.07 -21.13 9.13
C PHE A 153 17.63 -21.20 8.63
N MET A 154 16.76 -20.30 9.11
CA MET A 154 15.36 -20.23 8.67
C MET A 154 15.21 -19.84 7.20
N GLY A 155 16.00 -18.88 6.72
CA GLY A 155 16.01 -18.50 5.31
C GLY A 155 16.38 -19.68 4.40
N GLN A 156 17.47 -20.39 4.73
CA GLN A 156 17.90 -21.57 3.98
C GLN A 156 16.87 -22.70 4.01
N LEU A 157 16.34 -23.03 5.20
CA LEU A 157 15.37 -24.10 5.38
C LEU A 157 14.06 -23.86 4.62
N LEU A 158 13.54 -22.63 4.70
CA LEU A 158 12.25 -22.28 4.09
C LEU A 158 12.38 -21.81 2.64
N GLY A 159 13.61 -21.62 2.14
CA GLY A 159 13.86 -21.17 0.77
C GLY A 159 13.70 -19.66 0.57
N PHE A 160 13.85 -18.85 1.63
CA PHE A 160 13.75 -17.40 1.59
C PHE A 160 15.10 -16.73 1.85
N MET A 161 15.32 -15.59 1.21
CA MET A 161 16.37 -14.70 1.69
C MET A 161 15.99 -14.12 3.03
N ALA A 162 16.95 -14.09 3.95
CA ALA A 162 16.76 -13.51 5.26
C ALA A 162 18.04 -12.80 5.70
N HIS A 163 17.89 -11.67 6.40
CA HIS A 163 19.01 -10.96 7.00
C HIS A 163 18.62 -10.42 8.38
N ASP A 164 19.65 -10.22 9.20
CA ASP A 164 19.51 -9.61 10.52
C ASP A 164 19.80 -8.10 10.44
N THR A 165 19.04 -7.30 11.17
CA THR A 165 19.35 -5.89 11.46
C THR A 165 19.10 -5.60 12.94
N ARG A 166 19.80 -4.60 13.48
CA ARG A 166 19.55 -4.06 14.83
C ARG A 166 19.02 -2.62 14.78
N ASP A 167 18.92 -2.02 13.59
CA ASP A 167 18.35 -0.69 13.43
C ASP A 167 16.83 -0.77 13.55
N VAL A 168 16.29 -0.41 14.72
CA VAL A 168 14.84 -0.38 14.94
C VAL A 168 14.14 0.64 14.04
N HIS A 169 14.80 1.75 13.69
CA HIS A 169 14.22 2.77 12.84
C HIS A 169 14.14 2.28 11.38
N GLU A 170 15.05 1.40 10.94
CA GLU A 170 14.91 0.68 9.67
C GLU A 170 13.60 -0.13 9.65
N ILE A 171 13.29 -0.82 10.74
CA ILE A 171 12.08 -1.64 10.87
C ILE A 171 10.82 -0.79 10.92
N VAL A 172 10.84 0.33 11.65
CA VAL A 172 9.72 1.30 11.66
C VAL A 172 9.46 1.81 10.25
N ARG A 173 10.52 2.23 9.52
CA ARG A 173 10.39 2.71 8.13
C ARG A 173 9.88 1.60 7.19
N LEU A 174 10.42 0.39 7.31
CA LEU A 174 10.01 -0.75 6.49
C LEU A 174 8.54 -1.11 6.72
N LYS A 175 8.09 -1.27 7.97
CA LYS A 175 6.69 -1.56 8.29
C LYS A 175 5.74 -0.42 7.93
N THR A 176 6.23 0.82 7.89
CA THR A 176 5.45 1.97 7.40
C THR A 176 5.18 1.89 5.90
N ILE A 177 6.16 1.46 5.09
CA ILE A 177 6.00 1.41 3.63
C ILE A 177 5.54 0.06 3.10
N ALA A 178 5.84 -1.02 3.81
CA ALA A 178 5.48 -2.39 3.49
C ALA A 178 4.95 -3.10 4.75
N PRO A 179 3.70 -2.83 5.16
CA PRO A 179 3.14 -3.36 6.41
C PRO A 179 3.18 -4.89 6.51
N GLN A 180 3.05 -5.57 5.37
CA GLN A 180 3.05 -7.04 5.26
C GLN A 180 4.46 -7.65 5.23
N SER A 181 5.54 -6.86 5.35
CA SER A 181 6.89 -7.42 5.36
C SER A 181 7.03 -8.48 6.48
N PRO A 182 7.52 -9.68 6.16
CA PRO A 182 7.69 -10.77 7.11
C PRO A 182 8.89 -10.48 8.02
N ILE A 183 8.62 -9.96 9.21
CA ILE A 183 9.64 -9.58 10.18
C ILE A 183 9.31 -10.19 11.53
N TYR A 184 10.27 -10.91 12.12
CA TYR A 184 10.22 -11.24 13.54
C TYR A 184 11.29 -10.46 14.31
N ILE A 185 10.97 -10.17 15.56
CA ILE A 185 11.89 -9.62 16.55
C ILE A 185 12.36 -10.75 17.47
N SER A 186 13.67 -10.81 17.70
CA SER A 186 14.27 -11.60 18.76
C SER A 186 14.73 -10.66 19.87
N MET A 187 14.20 -10.82 21.06
CA MET A 187 14.46 -9.90 22.17
C MET A 187 14.62 -10.62 23.50
N SER A 188 15.21 -9.94 24.48
CA SER A 188 15.14 -10.34 25.89
C SER A 188 13.67 -10.28 26.33
N TYR A 189 13.12 -11.43 26.67
CA TYR A 189 11.68 -11.61 26.87
C TYR A 189 11.37 -12.04 28.30
N GLY A 190 10.17 -11.70 28.78
CA GLY A 190 9.75 -11.93 30.16
C GLY A 190 9.99 -10.74 31.09
N GLN A 191 9.79 -11.01 32.39
CA GLN A 191 9.97 -10.03 33.46
C GLN A 191 11.45 -9.88 33.81
N VAL A 192 11.80 -8.72 34.37
CA VAL A 192 13.11 -8.52 34.99
C VAL A 192 13.20 -9.37 36.26
N ASP A 193 14.37 -9.92 36.51
CA ASP A 193 14.68 -10.56 37.78
C ASP A 193 14.98 -9.53 38.88
N ALA A 194 15.36 -10.01 40.07
CA ALA A 194 15.70 -9.15 41.21
C ALA A 194 16.92 -8.23 40.96
N HIS A 195 17.71 -8.50 39.91
CA HIS A 195 18.88 -7.71 39.52
C HIS A 195 18.58 -6.77 38.34
N GLY A 196 17.32 -6.69 37.89
CA GLY A 196 16.92 -5.86 36.76
C GLY A 196 17.22 -6.49 35.40
N GLU A 197 17.59 -7.78 35.35
CA GLU A 197 17.97 -8.46 34.12
C GLU A 197 16.85 -9.34 33.57
N ARG A 198 16.69 -9.34 32.24
CA ARG A 198 15.80 -10.27 31.53
C ARG A 198 16.61 -11.42 30.95
N HIS A 199 16.31 -12.64 31.36
CA HIS A 199 17.01 -13.86 30.92
C HIS A 199 16.33 -14.50 29.71
N GLY A 200 17.15 -14.98 28.77
CA GLY A 200 16.68 -15.72 27.60
C GLY A 200 16.24 -14.82 26.43
N ARG A 201 16.30 -15.37 25.22
CA ARG A 201 15.84 -14.72 23.99
C ARG A 201 14.60 -15.42 23.46
N HIS A 202 13.58 -14.64 23.12
CA HIS A 202 12.36 -15.15 22.50
C HIS A 202 12.11 -14.46 21.16
N ALA A 203 11.48 -15.16 20.23
CA ALA A 203 11.14 -14.64 18.92
C ALA A 203 9.63 -14.40 18.82
N LEU A 204 9.24 -13.22 18.35
CA LEU A 204 7.85 -12.82 18.12
C LEU A 204 7.72 -12.20 16.74
N ARG A 205 6.62 -12.45 16.03
CA ARG A 205 6.33 -11.74 14.78
C ARG A 205 5.96 -10.30 15.07
N ILE A 206 6.43 -9.36 14.26
CA ILE A 206 5.92 -7.97 14.25
C ILE A 206 4.65 -7.93 13.40
N ASP A 207 3.50 -7.76 14.05
CA ASP A 207 2.21 -7.61 13.37
C ASP A 207 2.17 -6.26 12.66
N LYS A 208 2.26 -5.18 13.44
CA LYS A 208 2.23 -3.80 12.97
C LYS A 208 2.99 -2.89 13.93
N ILE A 209 3.41 -1.74 13.41
CA ILE A 209 3.97 -0.64 14.19
C ILE A 209 3.07 0.57 13.96
N ILE A 210 2.61 1.18 15.05
CA ILE A 210 1.62 2.26 15.00
C ILE A 210 2.28 3.53 15.55
N PRO A 211 2.31 4.66 14.80
CA PRO A 211 2.68 5.94 15.36
C PRO A 211 1.71 6.33 16.48
N ASN A 212 2.23 6.62 17.66
CA ASN A 212 1.44 7.02 18.83
C ASN A 212 2.22 8.04 19.65
N ALA A 213 1.80 9.31 19.58
CA ALA A 213 2.44 10.42 20.29
C ALA A 213 2.40 10.28 21.83
N ASN A 214 1.47 9.47 22.35
CA ASN A 214 1.34 9.23 23.79
C ASN A 214 2.18 8.06 24.29
N SER A 215 2.75 7.25 23.38
CA SER A 215 3.62 6.13 23.75
C SER A 215 5.08 6.58 23.82
N ALA A 216 5.83 6.03 24.78
CA ALA A 216 7.25 6.28 24.93
C ALA A 216 8.01 5.93 23.62
N GLY A 217 8.84 6.85 23.14
CA GLY A 217 9.49 6.77 21.83
C GLY A 217 8.57 6.97 20.61
N GLY A 218 7.29 7.31 20.79
CA GLY A 218 6.37 7.74 19.74
C GLY A 218 5.75 6.63 18.89
N TYR A 219 5.98 5.35 19.21
CA TYR A 219 5.44 4.21 18.47
C TYR A 219 5.04 3.05 19.38
N ASP A 220 3.98 2.34 18.98
CA ASP A 220 3.56 1.06 19.54
C ASP A 220 3.95 -0.09 18.60
N PHE A 221 4.70 -1.06 19.12
CA PHE A 221 5.03 -2.33 18.48
C PHE A 221 4.01 -3.37 18.90
N VAL A 222 3.14 -3.76 17.98
CA VAL A 222 2.19 -4.86 18.19
C VAL A 222 2.83 -6.16 17.71
N LEU A 223 3.12 -7.04 18.65
CA LEU A 223 3.82 -8.31 18.45
C LEU A 223 2.87 -9.50 18.58
N VAL A 224 3.24 -10.60 17.93
CA VAL A 224 2.52 -11.88 17.98
C VAL A 224 3.45 -12.94 18.52
N ASN A 225 3.06 -13.50 19.66
CA ASN A 225 3.84 -14.50 20.35
C ASN A 225 3.49 -15.91 19.81
N PRO A 226 4.45 -16.72 19.34
CA PRO A 226 4.17 -18.07 18.85
C PRO A 226 3.63 -19.03 19.93
N TRP A 227 3.65 -18.65 21.22
CA TRP A 227 2.92 -19.37 22.27
C TRP A 227 1.41 -19.46 21.98
N ASP A 228 0.83 -18.42 21.38
CA ASP A 228 -0.51 -18.44 20.80
C ASP A 228 -0.63 -17.30 19.79
N ASN A 229 -0.51 -17.60 18.49
CA ASN A 229 -0.45 -16.58 17.44
C ASN A 229 -1.79 -15.83 17.20
N GLN A 230 -2.82 -16.16 17.99
CA GLN A 230 -4.09 -15.44 18.06
C GLN A 230 -4.05 -14.27 19.05
N LYS A 231 -3.03 -14.21 19.91
CA LYS A 231 -2.86 -13.14 20.90
C LYS A 231 -1.89 -12.09 20.40
N ARG A 232 -1.99 -10.89 20.97
CA ARG A 232 -1.14 -9.74 20.66
C ARG A 232 -0.57 -9.17 21.95
N GLU A 233 0.65 -8.70 21.86
CA GLU A 233 1.37 -8.00 22.93
C GLU A 233 1.81 -6.64 22.37
N THR A 234 1.65 -5.57 23.14
CA THR A 234 2.01 -4.21 22.69
C THR A 234 3.14 -3.66 23.56
N TYR A 235 4.15 -3.11 22.91
CA TYR A 235 5.33 -2.51 23.54
C TYR A 235 5.61 -1.12 22.97
N SER A 236 6.05 -0.19 23.80
CA SER A 236 6.51 1.11 23.32
C SER A 236 7.87 0.99 22.61
N LEU A 237 8.25 1.97 21.77
CA LEU A 237 9.58 1.95 21.13
C LEU A 237 10.72 1.98 22.16
N ASP A 238 10.58 2.78 23.22
CA ASP A 238 11.61 2.87 24.26
C ASP A 238 11.80 1.52 24.95
N GLU A 239 10.71 0.79 25.24
CA GLU A 239 10.81 -0.55 25.81
C GLU A 239 11.46 -1.55 24.84
N ILE A 240 11.15 -1.46 23.54
CA ILE A 240 11.81 -2.26 22.51
C ILE A 240 13.32 -1.99 22.47
N LEU A 241 13.74 -0.73 22.61
CA LEU A 241 15.16 -0.35 22.62
C LEU A 241 15.91 -0.95 23.82
N GLU A 242 15.26 -1.07 24.99
CA GLU A 242 15.84 -1.68 26.19
C GLU A 242 15.99 -3.21 26.11
N ARG A 243 15.22 -3.88 25.24
CA ARG A 243 15.11 -5.36 25.20
C ARG A 243 16.18 -6.07 24.35
N LYS A 244 17.33 -5.44 24.07
CA LYS A 244 18.49 -6.03 23.34
C LYS A 244 18.07 -6.74 22.03
N CYS A 245 17.27 -6.04 21.24
CA CYS A 245 16.57 -6.61 20.09
C CYS A 245 17.49 -6.92 18.89
N ARG A 246 17.07 -7.92 18.11
CA ARG A 246 17.57 -8.23 16.76
C ARG A 246 16.35 -8.51 15.90
N PHE A 247 16.30 -7.96 14.70
CA PHE A 247 15.21 -8.15 13.76
C PHE A 247 15.65 -9.06 12.63
N SER A 248 14.80 -10.00 12.27
CA SER A 248 14.99 -10.89 11.12
C SER A 248 13.98 -10.52 10.06
N VAL A 249 14.47 -10.09 8.90
CA VAL A 249 13.64 -9.68 7.76
C VAL A 249 13.74 -10.74 6.68
N PHE A 250 12.60 -11.31 6.27
CA PHE A 250 12.53 -12.21 5.12
C PHE A 250 12.11 -11.44 3.86
N SER A 251 12.61 -11.86 2.69
CA SER A 251 12.11 -11.39 1.40
C SER A 251 11.22 -12.47 0.78
N THR A 252 9.93 -12.20 0.61
CA THR A 252 8.96 -13.10 -0.04
C THR A 252 8.92 -12.92 -1.56
N LYS A 253 9.75 -12.03 -2.09
CA LYS A 253 9.84 -11.74 -3.51
C LYS A 253 10.82 -12.73 -4.15
N PRO A 254 10.48 -13.35 -5.30
CA PRO A 254 11.36 -14.31 -5.95
C PRO A 254 12.66 -13.62 -6.35
N TYR A 255 13.76 -14.19 -5.88
CA TYR A 255 15.09 -13.63 -6.05
C TYR A 255 15.93 -14.48 -7.00
N LYS A 256 16.54 -13.83 -8.01
CA LYS A 256 17.69 -14.36 -8.75
C LYS A 256 18.94 -13.87 -8.03
N ASN A 257 19.91 -14.76 -7.79
CA ASN A 257 21.09 -14.51 -6.95
C ASN A 257 21.91 -13.24 -7.27
N ASP A 258 21.67 -12.62 -8.41
CA ASP A 258 22.40 -11.48 -8.94
C ASP A 258 21.80 -10.09 -8.58
N LEU A 259 20.63 -10.02 -7.94
CA LEU A 259 19.90 -8.74 -7.72
C LEU A 259 20.04 -8.08 -6.32
N LYS A 260 20.77 -8.68 -5.37
CA LYS A 260 20.72 -8.35 -3.93
C LYS A 260 21.24 -6.95 -3.66
N PHE A 261 22.27 -6.59 -4.40
CA PHE A 261 22.83 -5.24 -4.37
C PHE A 261 21.75 -4.19 -4.74
N TYR A 262 20.99 -4.43 -5.81
CA TYR A 262 19.96 -3.49 -6.26
C TYR A 262 18.75 -3.46 -5.32
N GLU A 263 18.37 -4.60 -4.73
CA GLU A 263 17.31 -4.65 -3.72
C GLU A 263 17.70 -3.85 -2.47
N GLN A 264 18.92 -4.02 -1.98
CA GLN A 264 19.41 -3.26 -0.83
C GLN A 264 19.46 -1.75 -1.12
N ASP A 265 20.03 -1.34 -2.26
CA ASP A 265 20.09 0.06 -2.66
C ASP A 265 18.69 0.67 -2.80
N LEU A 266 17.76 -0.04 -3.45
CA LEU A 266 16.38 0.41 -3.63
C LEU A 266 15.69 0.61 -2.27
N ARG A 267 15.85 -0.33 -1.34
CA ARG A 267 15.33 -0.21 0.03
C ARG A 267 15.90 1.03 0.72
N GLU A 268 17.22 1.20 0.72
CA GLU A 268 17.88 2.34 1.38
C GLU A 268 17.41 3.70 0.82
N LYS A 269 17.28 3.82 -0.51
CA LYS A 269 16.80 5.04 -1.18
C LYS A 269 15.34 5.36 -0.84
N LEU A 270 14.46 4.35 -0.86
CA LEU A 270 13.03 4.54 -0.63
C LEU A 270 12.69 4.77 0.84
N PHE A 271 13.52 4.29 1.77
CA PHE A 271 13.32 4.49 3.21
C PHE A 271 13.51 5.95 3.65
N LYS A 272 14.45 6.69 3.05
CA LYS A 272 14.90 7.98 3.59
C LYS A 272 14.15 9.21 3.07
N VAL A 273 13.68 9.19 1.81
CA VAL A 273 13.27 10.45 1.14
C VAL A 273 11.86 10.40 0.53
N TYR A 274 11.35 9.22 0.15
CA TYR A 274 10.11 9.11 -0.64
C TYR A 274 9.18 8.01 -0.16
N GLN A 275 8.71 8.09 1.10
CA GLN A 275 7.81 7.08 1.67
C GLN A 275 6.56 6.80 0.83
N ILE A 276 5.99 7.81 0.17
CA ILE A 276 4.82 7.65 -0.73
C ILE A 276 5.19 6.79 -1.95
N ILE A 277 6.36 7.02 -2.56
CA ILE A 277 6.83 6.23 -3.70
C ILE A 277 7.18 4.82 -3.23
N GLY A 278 7.83 4.69 -2.07
CA GLY A 278 8.12 3.40 -1.44
C GLY A 278 6.85 2.56 -1.28
N LYS A 279 5.80 3.12 -0.65
CA LYS A 279 4.50 2.44 -0.49
C LYS A 279 3.95 1.89 -1.80
N LYS A 280 4.01 2.67 -2.89
CA LYS A 280 3.54 2.24 -4.21
C LYS A 280 4.35 1.08 -4.78
N ILE A 281 5.69 1.19 -4.70
CA ILE A 281 6.60 0.18 -5.25
C ILE A 281 6.48 -1.14 -4.47
N PHE A 282 6.50 -1.12 -3.14
CA PHE A 282 6.45 -2.35 -2.34
C PHE A 282 5.07 -3.03 -2.35
N ALA A 283 4.00 -2.28 -2.65
CA ALA A 283 2.64 -2.83 -2.77
C ALA A 283 2.38 -3.53 -4.11
N ASP A 284 3.19 -3.30 -5.15
CA ASP A 284 2.98 -3.85 -6.49
C ASP A 284 4.20 -4.66 -6.95
N ASP A 285 4.04 -5.98 -7.02
CA ASP A 285 5.12 -6.90 -7.39
C ASP A 285 5.69 -6.62 -8.78
N LYS A 286 4.83 -6.30 -9.76
CA LYS A 286 5.28 -6.06 -11.14
C LYS A 286 6.11 -4.80 -11.23
N LEU A 287 5.68 -3.74 -10.55
CA LEU A 287 6.46 -2.50 -10.48
C LEU A 287 7.79 -2.72 -9.74
N TYR A 288 7.75 -3.44 -8.61
CA TYR A 288 8.94 -3.77 -7.84
C TYR A 288 9.98 -4.52 -8.68
N GLN A 289 9.57 -5.60 -9.35
CA GLN A 289 10.44 -6.40 -10.21
C GLN A 289 10.96 -5.61 -11.41
N MET A 290 10.12 -4.79 -12.03
CA MET A 290 10.52 -3.93 -13.14
C MET A 290 11.63 -2.95 -12.70
N VAL A 291 11.52 -2.30 -11.54
CA VAL A 291 12.53 -1.34 -11.03
C VAL A 291 13.86 -2.04 -10.71
N LEU A 292 13.82 -3.24 -10.12
CA LEU A 292 15.03 -4.04 -9.90
C LEU A 292 15.68 -4.43 -11.23
N LYS A 293 14.90 -4.93 -12.18
CA LYS A 293 15.42 -5.34 -13.48
C LYS A 293 15.98 -4.15 -14.26
N MET A 294 15.34 -2.99 -14.20
CA MET A 294 15.88 -1.76 -14.79
C MET A 294 17.25 -1.40 -14.18
N SER A 295 17.42 -1.55 -12.86
CA SER A 295 18.70 -1.27 -12.20
C SER A 295 19.81 -2.24 -12.64
N GLU A 296 19.48 -3.52 -12.76
CA GLU A 296 20.38 -4.55 -13.28
C GLU A 296 20.80 -4.26 -14.72
N VAL A 297 19.83 -4.00 -15.60
CA VAL A 297 20.07 -3.72 -17.03
C VAL A 297 20.87 -2.45 -17.21
N ASN A 298 20.63 -1.42 -16.39
CA ASN A 298 21.40 -0.19 -16.40
C ASN A 298 22.87 -0.44 -16.03
N GLY A 299 23.16 -1.48 -15.23
CA GLY A 299 24.48 -1.81 -14.69
C GLY A 299 24.80 -1.09 -13.38
N ASN A 300 23.92 -0.21 -12.94
CA ASN A 300 24.04 0.62 -11.76
C ASN A 300 22.66 1.00 -11.26
N ALA A 301 22.55 1.17 -9.94
CA ALA A 301 21.27 1.42 -9.31
C ALA A 301 20.65 2.74 -9.78
N LEU A 302 19.34 2.71 -10.06
CA LEU A 302 18.64 3.90 -10.57
C LEU A 302 18.62 5.03 -9.53
N ASP A 303 18.74 6.26 -10.01
CA ASP A 303 18.53 7.43 -9.17
C ASP A 303 17.04 7.63 -8.83
N LEU A 304 16.77 8.35 -7.74
CA LEU A 304 15.41 8.59 -7.23
C LEU A 304 14.52 9.36 -8.21
N ARG A 305 15.09 10.27 -9.02
CA ARG A 305 14.33 11.04 -10.01
C ARG A 305 13.85 10.12 -11.13
N THR A 306 14.69 9.18 -11.57
CA THR A 306 14.34 8.15 -12.56
C THR A 306 13.28 7.19 -12.01
N ILE A 307 13.44 6.71 -10.77
CA ILE A 307 12.42 5.86 -10.10
C ILE A 307 11.06 6.56 -10.04
N ASN A 308 11.02 7.83 -9.62
CA ASN A 308 9.78 8.60 -9.56
C ASN A 308 9.10 8.76 -10.93
N LYS A 309 9.88 9.00 -11.99
CA LYS A 309 9.35 9.06 -13.36
C LYS A 309 8.82 7.71 -13.83
N CYS A 310 9.51 6.62 -13.50
CA CYS A 310 9.05 5.25 -13.77
C CYS A 310 7.70 4.98 -13.11
N VAL A 311 7.55 5.27 -11.82
CA VAL A 311 6.27 5.11 -11.10
C VAL A 311 5.16 5.93 -11.75
N LYS A 312 5.42 7.20 -12.09
CA LYS A 312 4.42 8.06 -12.76
C LYS A 312 4.00 7.53 -14.13
N LEU A 313 4.92 6.92 -14.88
CA LEU A 313 4.60 6.30 -16.17
C LEU A 313 3.84 4.99 -15.96
N TYR A 314 4.23 4.16 -15.00
CA TYR A 314 3.58 2.91 -14.64
C TYR A 314 2.10 3.12 -14.29
N GLU A 315 1.79 4.15 -13.50
CA GLU A 315 0.41 4.50 -13.13
C GLU A 315 -0.45 4.95 -14.33
N ARG A 316 0.19 5.43 -15.41
CA ARG A 316 -0.47 6.06 -16.56
C ARG A 316 -0.39 5.23 -17.84
N ILE A 317 0.38 4.16 -17.85
CA ILE A 317 0.59 3.30 -19.01
C ILE A 317 0.27 1.89 -18.60
N SER A 318 -0.88 1.39 -19.05
CA SER A 318 -1.21 -0.02 -18.85
C SER A 318 -0.29 -0.86 -19.74
N GLY A 319 0.32 -1.89 -19.15
CA GLY A 319 1.27 -2.78 -19.83
C GLY A 319 2.72 -2.26 -19.94
N LEU A 320 3.09 -1.22 -19.19
CA LEU A 320 4.49 -0.74 -19.14
C LEU A 320 5.53 -1.83 -18.76
N PRO A 321 5.28 -2.72 -17.77
CA PRO A 321 6.20 -3.82 -17.48
C PRO A 321 6.29 -4.82 -18.62
N ASN A 322 5.16 -5.18 -19.24
CA ASN A 322 5.12 -6.12 -20.36
C ASN A 322 5.90 -5.58 -21.56
N LEU A 323 5.81 -4.26 -21.83
CA LEU A 323 6.67 -3.60 -22.81
C LEU A 323 8.14 -3.81 -22.44
N PHE A 324 8.53 -3.50 -21.20
CA PHE A 324 9.92 -3.62 -20.78
C PHE A 324 10.45 -5.06 -20.88
N GLU A 325 9.67 -6.06 -20.49
CA GLU A 325 10.02 -7.48 -20.58
C GLU A 325 10.15 -7.99 -22.02
N ALA A 326 9.34 -7.45 -22.95
CA ALA A 326 9.37 -7.86 -24.36
C ALA A 326 10.56 -7.28 -25.16
N LEU A 327 11.34 -6.37 -24.57
CA LEU A 327 12.46 -5.69 -25.23
C LEU A 327 13.77 -6.45 -25.07
N SER A 328 14.67 -6.26 -26.05
CA SER A 328 16.06 -6.70 -25.93
C SER A 328 16.80 -5.92 -24.83
N PRO A 329 17.90 -6.43 -24.24
CA PRO A 329 18.66 -5.69 -23.22
C PRO A 329 19.15 -4.30 -23.66
N SER A 330 19.48 -4.12 -24.95
CA SER A 330 19.87 -2.81 -25.49
C SER A 330 18.67 -1.85 -25.56
N ASP A 331 17.50 -2.34 -25.96
CA ASP A 331 16.29 -1.52 -26.05
C ASP A 331 15.73 -1.20 -24.66
N GLN A 332 15.89 -2.11 -23.69
CA GLN A 332 15.61 -1.84 -22.28
C GLN A 332 16.46 -0.69 -21.75
N LYS A 333 17.76 -0.65 -22.04
CA LYS A 333 18.62 0.51 -21.71
C LYS A 333 18.12 1.81 -22.33
N ALA A 334 17.77 1.78 -23.61
CA ALA A 334 17.21 2.95 -24.30
C ALA A 334 15.87 3.41 -23.66
N MET A 335 15.02 2.46 -23.26
CA MET A 335 13.77 2.73 -22.54
C MET A 335 14.05 3.40 -21.19
N ILE A 336 15.02 2.90 -20.41
CA ILE A 336 15.43 3.49 -19.13
C ILE A 336 15.89 4.94 -19.33
N SER A 337 16.73 5.22 -20.33
CA SER A 337 17.15 6.60 -20.66
C SER A 337 15.97 7.50 -21.03
N CYS A 338 14.99 6.97 -21.77
CA CYS A 338 13.77 7.72 -22.11
C CYS A 338 12.89 8.00 -20.89
N ILE A 339 12.79 7.05 -19.94
CA ILE A 339 12.08 7.24 -18.66
C ILE A 339 12.79 8.30 -17.81
N ALA A 340 14.13 8.30 -17.77
CA ALA A 340 14.92 9.24 -16.99
C ALA A 340 14.64 10.71 -17.35
N ILE A 341 14.18 11.00 -18.57
CA ILE A 341 13.83 12.35 -19.02
C ILE A 341 12.32 12.60 -19.09
N ASN A 342 11.46 11.58 -19.24
CA ASN A 342 10.02 11.75 -19.47
C ASN A 342 9.14 11.28 -18.31
N SER A 343 8.07 12.05 -18.00
CA SER A 343 7.02 11.65 -17.04
C SER A 343 5.60 11.67 -17.63
N LYS A 344 5.45 12.07 -18.90
CA LYS A 344 4.18 12.11 -19.63
C LYS A 344 4.16 10.97 -20.65
N PRO A 345 3.08 10.15 -20.71
CA PRO A 345 3.04 8.96 -21.56
C PRO A 345 3.39 9.23 -23.02
N THR A 346 2.75 10.23 -23.65
CA THR A 346 2.98 10.52 -25.06
C THR A 346 4.40 11.02 -25.35
N LYS A 347 5.02 11.77 -24.43
CA LYS A 347 6.41 12.24 -24.59
C LYS A 347 7.38 11.06 -24.46
N PHE A 348 7.13 10.19 -23.49
CA PHE A 348 7.89 8.95 -23.32
C PHE A 348 7.82 8.07 -24.57
N ILE A 349 6.62 7.76 -25.06
CA ILE A 349 6.42 6.91 -26.25
C ILE A 349 7.12 7.50 -27.47
N ASN A 350 6.96 8.81 -27.73
CA ASN A 350 7.61 9.44 -28.87
C ASN A 350 9.14 9.41 -28.75
N SER A 351 9.67 9.73 -27.57
CA SER A 351 11.13 9.67 -27.30
C SER A 351 11.66 8.25 -27.49
N PHE A 352 10.94 7.25 -27.00
CA PHE A 352 11.34 5.85 -27.08
C PHE A 352 11.28 5.32 -28.51
N LEU A 353 10.22 5.62 -29.27
CA LEU A 353 10.11 5.23 -30.67
C LEU A 353 11.10 5.96 -31.59
N SER A 354 11.56 7.15 -31.21
CA SER A 354 12.66 7.83 -31.91
C SER A 354 14.01 7.15 -31.64
N ALA A 355 14.25 6.71 -30.40
CA ALA A 355 15.48 6.02 -30.02
C ALA A 355 15.53 4.57 -30.53
N VAL A 356 14.37 3.89 -30.54
CA VAL A 356 14.22 2.48 -30.93
C VAL A 356 13.05 2.33 -31.92
N PRO A 357 13.22 2.69 -33.20
CA PRO A 357 12.14 2.65 -34.19
C PRO A 357 11.55 1.24 -34.41
N THR A 358 12.38 0.20 -34.24
CA THR A 358 12.00 -1.22 -34.37
C THR A 358 11.01 -1.67 -33.30
N ALA A 359 10.94 -0.98 -32.15
CA ALA A 359 10.02 -1.32 -31.05
C ALA A 359 8.56 -0.96 -31.34
N ARG A 360 8.24 -0.32 -32.48
CA ARG A 360 6.88 0.16 -32.81
C ARG A 360 5.81 -0.92 -32.68
N SER A 361 6.07 -2.13 -33.19
CA SER A 361 5.11 -3.24 -33.10
C SER A 361 4.87 -3.62 -31.64
N VAL A 362 5.93 -3.80 -30.86
CA VAL A 362 5.84 -4.18 -29.44
C VAL A 362 5.10 -3.11 -28.63
N VAL A 363 5.42 -1.83 -28.84
CA VAL A 363 4.73 -0.71 -28.18
C VAL A 363 3.24 -0.74 -28.52
N SER A 364 2.86 -0.92 -29.79
CA SER A 364 1.45 -0.99 -30.17
C SER A 364 0.70 -2.21 -29.59
N GLN A 365 1.41 -3.27 -29.24
CA GLN A 365 0.84 -4.50 -28.66
C GLN A 365 0.77 -4.47 -27.13
N GLN A 366 1.69 -3.78 -26.47
CA GLN A 366 1.84 -3.85 -25.01
C GLN A 366 1.37 -2.59 -24.29
N VAL A 367 1.32 -1.44 -24.96
CA VAL A 367 0.97 -0.15 -24.34
C VAL A 367 -0.50 0.17 -24.58
N ASP A 368 -1.25 0.34 -23.49
CA ASP A 368 -2.62 0.85 -23.51
C ASP A 368 -2.76 2.15 -22.69
N LEU A 369 -3.24 3.19 -23.35
CA LEU A 369 -3.46 4.53 -22.78
C LEU A 369 -4.93 4.83 -22.46
N THR A 370 -5.84 3.89 -22.66
CA THR A 370 -7.28 4.06 -22.44
C THR A 370 -7.56 4.59 -21.04
N LYS A 371 -7.06 3.89 -20.01
CA LYS A 371 -7.24 4.28 -18.61
C LYS A 371 -6.75 5.71 -18.34
N TYR A 372 -5.60 6.08 -18.88
CA TYR A 372 -5.02 7.41 -18.70
C TYR A 372 -5.91 8.52 -19.27
N TYR A 373 -6.42 8.35 -20.48
CA TYR A 373 -7.30 9.36 -21.10
C TYR A 373 -8.68 9.39 -20.46
N VAL A 374 -9.23 8.25 -20.06
CA VAL A 374 -10.48 8.18 -19.29
C VAL A 374 -10.35 8.95 -17.98
N THR A 375 -9.25 8.75 -17.24
CA THR A 375 -8.97 9.50 -16.00
C THR A 375 -8.84 11.00 -16.28
N LEU A 376 -8.07 11.41 -17.30
CA LEU A 376 -7.92 12.84 -17.65
C LEU A 376 -9.26 13.53 -17.99
N ILE A 377 -10.20 12.81 -18.58
CA ILE A 377 -11.53 13.32 -18.92
C ILE A 377 -12.43 13.34 -17.68
N SER A 378 -12.57 12.19 -17.02
CA SER A 378 -13.51 12.01 -15.90
C SER A 378 -13.16 12.89 -14.70
N GLU A 379 -11.86 13.03 -14.42
CA GLU A 379 -11.34 13.85 -13.31
C GLU A 379 -10.96 15.27 -13.76
N TYR A 380 -11.34 15.68 -14.97
CA TYR A 380 -11.04 17.05 -15.43
C TYR A 380 -11.67 18.06 -14.47
N PRO A 381 -10.87 18.97 -13.86
CA PRO A 381 -11.39 19.93 -12.91
C PRO A 381 -12.25 20.96 -13.64
N ILE A 382 -13.54 20.98 -13.31
CA ILE A 382 -14.43 22.08 -13.65
C ILE A 382 -14.22 23.08 -12.50
N GLY A 383 -13.52 24.19 -12.76
CA GLY A 383 -13.18 25.15 -11.71
C GLY A 383 -14.42 25.71 -11.01
N SER A 384 -14.23 26.40 -9.88
CA SER A 384 -15.31 27.09 -9.16
C SER A 384 -15.88 28.22 -10.03
N VAL A 385 -16.85 27.89 -10.86
CA VAL A 385 -17.57 28.85 -11.69
C VAL A 385 -18.27 29.84 -10.78
N ASN A 386 -18.00 31.14 -10.96
CA ASN A 386 -18.79 32.17 -10.33
C ASN A 386 -20.10 32.36 -11.11
N PHE A 387 -21.19 31.80 -10.62
CA PHE A 387 -22.49 31.93 -11.28
C PHE A 387 -23.09 33.34 -11.13
N ASP A 388 -22.52 34.21 -10.29
CA ASP A 388 -22.95 35.60 -10.18
C ASP A 388 -22.52 36.44 -11.40
N ASP A 389 -21.51 36.01 -12.15
CA ASP A 389 -21.08 36.63 -13.42
C ASP A 389 -22.20 36.62 -14.48
N SER A 390 -22.13 37.53 -15.46
CA SER A 390 -23.14 37.60 -16.54
C SER A 390 -23.40 36.23 -17.18
N ILE A 391 -24.64 35.98 -17.61
CA ILE A 391 -25.03 34.70 -18.26
C ILE A 391 -24.09 34.39 -19.44
N GLU A 392 -23.69 35.43 -20.18
CA GLU A 392 -22.75 35.30 -21.30
C GLU A 392 -21.36 34.86 -20.84
N SER A 393 -20.84 35.44 -19.75
CA SER A 393 -19.57 35.03 -19.15
C SER A 393 -19.59 33.56 -18.70
N VAL A 394 -20.68 33.13 -18.04
CA VAL A 394 -20.87 31.75 -17.58
C VAL A 394 -20.94 30.78 -18.77
N LYS A 395 -21.68 31.11 -19.82
CA LYS A 395 -21.73 30.32 -21.06
C LYS A 395 -20.36 30.21 -21.73
N LYS A 396 -19.63 31.31 -21.84
CA LYS A 396 -18.27 31.33 -22.41
C LYS A 396 -17.31 30.45 -21.61
N TYR A 397 -17.42 30.44 -20.27
CA TYR A 397 -16.63 29.54 -19.44
C TYR A 397 -17.00 28.06 -19.67
N LYS A 398 -18.30 27.74 -19.80
CA LYS A 398 -18.77 26.39 -20.18
C LYS A 398 -18.14 25.92 -21.49
N GLU A 399 -18.21 26.74 -22.52
CA GLU A 399 -17.63 26.46 -23.83
C GLU A 399 -16.11 26.25 -23.76
N ALA A 400 -15.42 27.03 -22.92
CA ALA A 400 -13.98 26.86 -22.70
C ALA A 400 -13.66 25.50 -22.06
N VAL A 401 -14.44 25.05 -21.07
CA VAL A 401 -14.30 23.71 -20.45
C VAL A 401 -14.53 22.61 -21.49
N ILE A 402 -15.63 22.68 -22.25
CA ILE A 402 -15.95 21.71 -23.31
C ILE A 402 -14.84 21.68 -24.36
N SER A 403 -14.32 22.84 -24.77
CA SER A 403 -13.20 22.94 -25.71
C SER A 403 -11.94 22.24 -25.20
N LYS A 404 -11.64 22.35 -23.89
CA LYS A 404 -10.49 21.66 -23.27
C LYS A 404 -10.70 20.15 -23.23
N LEU A 405 -11.87 19.67 -22.85
CA LEU A 405 -12.22 18.25 -22.89
C LEU A 405 -12.11 17.69 -24.31
N GLN A 406 -12.61 18.42 -25.31
CA GLN A 406 -12.51 18.03 -26.72
C GLN A 406 -11.04 17.93 -27.18
N LYS A 407 -10.18 18.85 -26.72
CA LYS A 407 -8.72 18.77 -26.98
C LYS A 407 -8.09 17.52 -26.39
N ILE A 408 -8.50 17.11 -25.18
CA ILE A 408 -8.03 15.86 -24.56
C ILE A 408 -8.47 14.66 -25.39
N LYS A 409 -9.74 14.60 -25.79
CA LYS A 409 -10.28 13.53 -26.65
C LYS A 409 -9.55 13.44 -28.00
N ASN A 410 -9.40 14.56 -28.70
CA ASN A 410 -8.70 14.62 -29.98
C ASN A 410 -7.24 14.15 -29.85
N ARG A 411 -6.59 14.53 -28.74
CA ARG A 411 -5.24 14.04 -28.44
C ARG A 411 -5.22 12.54 -28.17
N ALA A 412 -6.23 11.98 -27.51
CA ALA A 412 -6.32 10.54 -27.29
C ALA A 412 -6.38 9.79 -28.63
N PHE A 413 -7.29 10.19 -29.53
CA PHE A 413 -7.48 9.51 -30.81
C PHE A 413 -6.26 9.61 -31.73
N SER A 414 -5.45 10.66 -31.62
CA SER A 414 -4.19 10.74 -32.36
C SER A 414 -3.15 9.70 -31.89
N GLN A 415 -3.22 9.22 -30.64
CA GLN A 415 -2.30 8.21 -30.11
C GLN A 415 -2.59 6.79 -30.61
N LYS A 416 -3.74 6.52 -31.22
CA LYS A 416 -4.10 5.19 -31.75
C LYS A 416 -3.07 4.64 -32.76
N LYS A 417 -2.27 5.51 -33.37
CA LYS A 417 -1.18 5.13 -34.28
C LYS A 417 0.03 4.50 -33.58
N HIS A 418 0.13 4.64 -32.25
CA HIS A 418 1.32 4.30 -31.47
C HIS A 418 1.02 3.41 -30.26
N SER A 419 -0.24 3.28 -29.83
CA SER A 419 -0.64 2.51 -28.66
C SER A 419 -2.05 1.93 -28.84
N GLN A 420 -2.39 0.94 -28.03
CA GLN A 420 -3.76 0.49 -27.87
C GLN A 420 -4.62 1.60 -27.26
N LEU A 421 -5.87 1.67 -27.74
CA LEU A 421 -6.84 2.65 -27.31
C LEU A 421 -8.26 2.15 -27.58
N ASP A 422 -9.09 2.06 -26.53
CA ASP A 422 -10.51 1.82 -26.67
C ASP A 422 -11.26 3.15 -26.84
N ASN A 423 -11.57 3.46 -28.11
CA ASN A 423 -12.30 4.66 -28.46
C ASN A 423 -13.71 4.70 -27.84
N ALA A 424 -14.38 3.56 -27.72
CA ALA A 424 -15.75 3.53 -27.22
C ALA A 424 -15.80 3.89 -25.73
N THR A 425 -14.87 3.35 -24.94
CA THR A 425 -14.74 3.71 -23.53
C THR A 425 -14.37 5.19 -23.34
N ILE A 426 -13.50 5.75 -24.19
CA ILE A 426 -13.16 7.18 -24.13
C ILE A 426 -14.33 8.07 -24.52
N GLU A 427 -15.07 7.74 -25.58
CA GLU A 427 -16.27 8.49 -25.98
C GLU A 427 -17.34 8.43 -24.88
N LYS A 428 -17.51 7.27 -24.24
CA LYS A 428 -18.42 7.12 -23.11
C LYS A 428 -18.04 8.05 -21.95
N ALA A 429 -16.79 8.01 -21.50
CA ALA A 429 -16.29 8.88 -20.43
C ALA A 429 -16.42 10.37 -20.79
N PHE A 430 -16.16 10.72 -22.06
CA PHE A 430 -16.36 12.07 -22.57
C PHE A 430 -17.82 12.51 -22.52
N GLY A 431 -18.75 11.68 -23.00
CA GLY A 431 -20.19 11.95 -22.93
C GLY A 431 -20.71 12.05 -21.51
N GLU A 432 -20.23 11.21 -20.59
CA GLU A 432 -20.54 11.30 -19.15
C GLU A 432 -20.05 12.62 -18.56
N LYS A 433 -18.81 13.03 -18.85
CA LYS A 433 -18.26 14.31 -18.36
C LYS A 433 -18.98 15.51 -18.95
N LEU A 434 -19.41 15.46 -20.21
CA LEU A 434 -20.21 16.52 -20.80
C LEU A 434 -21.57 16.65 -20.11
N ARG A 435 -22.25 15.53 -19.79
CA ARG A 435 -23.50 15.57 -19.01
C ARG A 435 -23.30 16.17 -17.62
N GLU A 436 -22.18 15.86 -16.95
CA GLU A 436 -21.82 16.48 -15.66
C GLU A 436 -21.64 18.00 -15.81
N VAL A 437 -20.90 18.44 -16.84
CA VAL A 437 -20.75 19.87 -17.16
C VAL A 437 -22.11 20.51 -17.46
N ASP A 438 -22.94 19.88 -18.29
CA ASP A 438 -24.26 20.42 -18.63
C ASP A 438 -25.14 20.58 -17.39
N ALA A 439 -25.20 19.55 -16.54
CA ALA A 439 -25.97 19.57 -15.29
C ALA A 439 -25.48 20.66 -14.34
N LEU A 440 -24.17 20.80 -14.14
CA LEU A 440 -23.58 21.83 -13.27
C LEU A 440 -24.02 23.24 -13.69
N PHE A 441 -23.94 23.54 -15.00
CA PHE A 441 -24.24 24.88 -15.50
C PHE A 441 -25.74 25.14 -15.59
N GLN A 442 -26.56 24.13 -15.93
CA GLN A 442 -28.02 24.24 -15.87
C GLN A 442 -28.48 24.53 -14.44
N PHE A 443 -27.97 23.78 -13.48
CA PHE A 443 -28.29 23.98 -12.06
C PHE A 443 -27.84 25.37 -11.59
N GLY A 444 -26.59 25.76 -11.85
CA GLY A 444 -26.07 27.07 -11.44
C GLY A 444 -26.87 28.26 -12.02
N LEU A 445 -27.24 28.20 -13.30
CA LEU A 445 -28.06 29.25 -13.94
C LEU A 445 -29.51 29.27 -13.42
N TYR A 446 -30.11 28.10 -13.14
CA TYR A 446 -31.46 28.01 -12.57
C TYR A 446 -31.54 28.72 -11.21
N PHE A 447 -30.58 28.46 -10.31
CA PHE A 447 -30.54 29.12 -9.01
C PHE A 447 -30.28 30.62 -9.12
N LYS A 448 -29.48 31.06 -10.09
CA LYS A 448 -29.28 32.48 -10.36
C LYS A 448 -30.61 33.16 -10.73
N GLN A 449 -31.36 32.53 -11.62
CA GLN A 449 -32.66 33.06 -12.05
C GLN A 449 -33.63 33.11 -10.87
N LEU A 450 -33.76 32.02 -10.11
CA LEU A 450 -34.60 31.99 -8.91
C LEU A 450 -34.22 33.10 -7.92
N ASN A 451 -32.93 33.35 -7.70
CA ASN A 451 -32.46 34.41 -6.81
C ASN A 451 -32.74 35.81 -7.37
N THR A 452 -32.71 35.98 -8.70
CA THR A 452 -33.06 37.25 -9.35
C THR A 452 -34.56 37.51 -9.24
N ASP A 453 -35.37 36.48 -9.51
CA ASP A 453 -36.83 36.55 -9.44
C ASP A 453 -37.30 36.84 -8.00
N LEU A 454 -36.74 36.14 -7.01
CA LEU A 454 -37.06 36.37 -5.59
C LEU A 454 -36.65 37.78 -5.14
N ASN A 455 -35.47 38.26 -5.56
CA ASN A 455 -35.04 39.62 -5.22
C ASN A 455 -35.84 40.70 -5.96
N GLN A 456 -36.38 40.41 -7.14
CA GLN A 456 -37.28 41.31 -7.88
C GLN A 456 -38.67 41.33 -7.25
N GLU A 457 -39.28 40.18 -6.96
CA GLU A 457 -40.56 40.12 -6.25
C GLU A 457 -40.47 40.79 -4.89
N LEU A 458 -39.46 40.47 -4.07
CA LEU A 458 -39.28 41.10 -2.77
C LEU A 458 -39.02 42.61 -2.89
N ASN A 459 -38.20 43.08 -3.83
CA ASN A 459 -37.97 44.53 -3.97
C ASN A 459 -39.16 45.27 -4.58
N ILE A 460 -39.92 44.67 -5.51
CA ILE A 460 -41.07 45.32 -6.12
C ILE A 460 -42.22 45.36 -5.12
N ASP A 461 -42.57 44.25 -4.49
CA ASP A 461 -43.70 44.21 -3.54
C ASP A 461 -43.41 45.01 -2.27
N LEU A 462 -42.21 44.93 -1.69
CA LEU A 462 -41.88 45.73 -0.51
C LEU A 462 -41.75 47.22 -0.85
N ASN A 463 -41.05 47.59 -1.92
CA ASN A 463 -40.89 49.02 -2.22
C ASN A 463 -42.15 49.65 -2.80
N GLN A 464 -43.02 48.91 -3.52
CA GLN A 464 -44.33 49.43 -3.95
C GLN A 464 -45.31 49.47 -2.78
N GLY A 465 -45.39 48.42 -1.95
CA GLY A 465 -46.25 48.42 -0.75
C GLY A 465 -45.86 49.56 0.21
N LEU A 466 -44.58 49.68 0.54
CA LEU A 466 -44.09 50.74 1.43
C LEU A 466 -44.18 52.14 0.80
N ASN A 467 -43.86 52.35 -0.49
CA ASN A 467 -44.02 53.68 -1.09
C ASN A 467 -45.48 54.08 -1.28
N ILE A 468 -46.39 53.14 -1.56
CA ILE A 468 -47.79 53.47 -1.80
C ILE A 468 -48.48 53.76 -0.46
N ASP A 469 -48.27 52.94 0.58
CA ASP A 469 -48.86 53.18 1.90
C ASP A 469 -48.30 54.46 2.56
N LEU A 470 -46.96 54.68 2.54
CA LEU A 470 -46.38 55.89 3.15
C LEU A 470 -46.72 57.17 2.38
N ASN A 471 -46.81 57.15 1.05
CA ASN A 471 -47.16 58.36 0.28
C ASN A 471 -48.67 58.63 0.21
N GLN A 472 -49.54 57.64 0.44
CA GLN A 472 -50.98 57.87 0.58
C GLN A 472 -51.35 58.38 1.98
N GLU A 473 -50.69 57.92 3.05
CA GLU A 473 -50.96 58.41 4.41
C GLU A 473 -50.42 59.83 4.67
N LEU A 474 -49.36 60.27 3.96
CA LEU A 474 -48.74 61.59 4.19
C LEU A 474 -49.32 62.76 3.36
N ASN A 475 -50.28 62.53 2.46
CA ASN A 475 -50.74 63.54 1.49
C ASN A 475 -52.24 63.90 1.59
N ILE A 476 -52.85 63.71 2.76
CA ILE A 476 -54.20 64.21 3.08
C ILE A 476 -54.11 65.21 4.25
N ASP A 477 -54.56 66.43 3.96
CA ASP A 477 -54.60 67.67 4.77
C ASP A 477 -55.41 67.54 6.11
N PRO A 478 -55.30 68.45 7.11
CA PRO A 478 -54.84 68.10 8.44
C PRO A 478 -55.79 68.70 9.48
N ASN A 479 -56.96 68.12 9.71
CA ASN A 479 -57.87 68.63 10.75
C ASN A 479 -58.90 67.58 11.13
N GLN A 480 -58.55 66.77 12.12
CA GLN A 480 -59.40 66.32 13.23
C GLN A 480 -58.86 64.98 13.77
N SER A 481 -57.96 65.08 14.75
CA SER A 481 -58.03 64.31 16.00
C SER A 481 -56.76 64.55 16.80
N LEU A 482 -56.81 65.58 17.63
CA LEU A 482 -55.85 65.78 18.70
C LEU A 482 -56.13 64.75 19.81
N ASN A 483 -55.12 63.93 20.06
CA ASN A 483 -54.65 63.52 21.38
C ASN A 483 -55.34 62.32 22.05
N ILE A 484 -55.04 61.11 21.57
CA ILE A 484 -54.83 59.93 22.45
C ILE A 484 -53.63 59.13 21.90
N ASP A 485 -52.50 59.26 22.61
CA ASP A 485 -51.37 58.33 22.72
C ASP A 485 -50.77 57.69 21.43
N LEU A 486 -49.79 58.38 20.84
CA LEU A 486 -48.91 57.84 19.79
C LEU A 486 -47.43 58.00 20.16
N ASN A 487 -47.09 57.74 21.43
CA ASN A 487 -45.71 57.73 21.93
C ASN A 487 -45.19 56.33 22.30
N GLN A 488 -45.72 55.26 21.69
CA GLN A 488 -45.21 53.89 21.90
C GLN A 488 -44.93 53.04 20.65
N GLU A 489 -44.95 53.58 19.41
CA GLU A 489 -44.53 52.78 18.23
C GLU A 489 -43.49 53.42 17.31
N LEU A 490 -42.85 54.53 17.72
CA LEU A 490 -41.73 55.13 16.96
C LEU A 490 -40.43 55.15 17.76
N ARG A 491 -39.92 53.95 18.06
CA ARG A 491 -38.49 53.69 18.26
C ARG A 491 -38.11 52.33 17.70
N ILE A 492 -38.23 52.16 16.39
CA ILE A 492 -37.35 51.24 15.66
C ILE A 492 -36.41 52.11 14.85
N ASP A 493 -35.14 52.04 15.25
CA ASP A 493 -33.99 52.76 14.73
C ASP A 493 -33.85 52.58 13.19
N PRO A 494 -33.67 53.64 12.39
CA PRO A 494 -33.38 53.50 10.95
C PRO A 494 -32.03 52.83 10.67
N ASN A 495 -31.23 52.51 11.70
CA ASN A 495 -29.98 51.78 11.56
C ASN A 495 -30.12 50.25 11.46
N GLN A 496 -31.33 49.69 11.33
CA GLN A 496 -31.48 48.35 10.73
C GLN A 496 -31.43 48.41 9.19
N ARG A 497 -30.42 49.10 8.66
CA ARG A 497 -29.89 48.73 7.35
C ARG A 497 -29.16 47.40 7.53
N ILE A 498 -29.73 46.36 6.93
CA ILE A 498 -29.00 45.27 6.28
C ILE A 498 -28.03 44.50 7.19
N ASP A 499 -28.39 43.28 7.53
CA ASP A 499 -27.42 42.19 7.31
C ASP A 499 -28.05 41.02 6.57
N LEU A 500 -28.38 41.27 5.30
CA LEU A 500 -28.60 40.24 4.30
C LEU A 500 -27.26 39.65 3.79
N ASN A 501 -26.17 39.73 4.56
CA ASN A 501 -25.00 38.84 4.37
C ASN A 501 -25.25 37.40 4.86
N GLN A 502 -26.51 36.96 4.92
CA GLN A 502 -26.83 35.53 4.75
C GLN A 502 -26.59 35.04 3.30
N SER A 503 -25.78 35.77 2.52
CA SER A 503 -24.90 35.21 1.50
C SER A 503 -23.83 34.26 2.08
N ILE A 504 -23.72 34.14 3.41
CA ILE A 504 -22.82 33.19 4.07
C ILE A 504 -23.50 31.82 4.27
N ASP A 505 -22.95 30.84 3.54
CA ASP A 505 -22.99 29.39 3.76
C ASP A 505 -23.98 28.47 3.03
N ILE A 506 -24.65 28.92 1.96
CA ILE A 506 -25.22 27.96 0.97
C ILE A 506 -24.15 27.45 -0.01
N ASN A 507 -23.10 28.23 -0.27
CA ASN A 507 -21.98 27.77 -1.10
C ASN A 507 -21.20 26.60 -0.47
N ARG A 508 -21.23 26.44 0.86
CA ARG A 508 -20.57 25.32 1.57
C ARG A 508 -21.36 24.02 1.50
N TYR A 509 -22.69 24.10 1.40
CA TYR A 509 -23.56 22.96 1.08
C TYR A 509 -23.59 22.64 -0.43
N ARG A 510 -23.35 23.64 -1.31
CA ARG A 510 -23.28 23.48 -2.78
C ARG A 510 -22.15 22.57 -3.29
N PHE A 511 -21.08 22.37 -2.52
CA PHE A 511 -19.98 21.46 -2.87
C PHE A 511 -20.12 20.05 -2.25
N GLY A 512 -20.98 19.85 -1.26
CA GLY A 512 -21.10 18.57 -0.54
C GLY A 512 -21.96 17.51 -1.22
N LEU A 513 -22.85 17.90 -2.15
CA LEU A 513 -23.85 17.00 -2.73
C LEU A 513 -23.38 16.22 -3.97
N PHE A 514 -22.22 16.55 -4.55
CA PHE A 514 -21.68 15.88 -5.75
C PHE A 514 -20.23 15.37 -5.63
N PHE A 515 -19.55 15.60 -4.51
CA PHE A 515 -18.25 15.00 -4.24
C PHE A 515 -18.42 13.87 -3.21
N LYS A 516 -17.96 12.66 -3.53
CA LYS A 516 -17.59 11.70 -2.48
C LYS A 516 -16.60 12.43 -1.55
N PRO A 517 -16.82 12.47 -0.23
CA PRO A 517 -15.92 13.16 0.66
C PRO A 517 -14.56 12.46 0.62
N ALA A 518 -13.57 13.13 0.04
CA ALA A 518 -12.19 12.91 0.45
C ALA A 518 -12.10 13.47 1.87
N SER A 519 -11.83 12.59 2.82
CA SER A 519 -11.64 12.89 4.23
C SER A 519 -10.62 14.03 4.41
N ILE A 520 -11.08 15.22 4.79
CA ILE A 520 -10.23 16.25 5.37
C ILE A 520 -10.62 16.33 6.84
N ASN A 521 -9.74 15.82 7.68
CA ASN A 521 -9.81 15.91 9.13
C ASN A 521 -9.23 17.28 9.53
N PRO A 522 -10.02 18.22 10.08
CA PRO A 522 -9.51 19.53 10.45
C PRO A 522 -8.93 19.46 11.86
N SER A 523 -7.75 18.86 12.00
CA SER A 523 -6.87 19.08 13.15
C SER A 523 -5.45 18.67 12.79
N GLN A 524 -4.58 19.67 12.61
CA GLN A 524 -3.19 19.76 13.10
C GLN A 524 -2.31 20.65 12.20
N ASN A 525 -1.96 21.80 12.79
CA ASN A 525 -0.73 22.58 12.73
C ASN A 525 -0.04 22.89 11.39
N GLU A 526 0.11 24.20 11.21
CA GLU A 526 1.16 24.90 10.48
C GLU A 526 2.51 24.19 10.52
N HIS A 527 3.03 23.87 9.34
CA HIS A 527 4.46 23.86 9.07
C HIS A 527 4.68 24.48 7.70
N ILE A 528 5.14 25.73 7.73
CA ILE A 528 5.70 26.44 6.58
C ILE A 528 7.00 25.73 6.21
N ASP A 529 7.10 25.20 4.99
CA ASP A 529 8.38 24.81 4.40
C ASP A 529 8.65 25.70 3.18
N LEU A 530 9.55 26.65 3.39
CA LEU A 530 10.13 27.55 2.40
C LEU A 530 11.11 26.75 1.54
N ASN A 531 10.72 26.40 0.31
CA ASN A 531 11.67 26.09 -0.75
C ASN A 531 11.47 27.06 -1.91
N GLN A 532 12.19 28.18 -1.79
CA GLN A 532 12.44 29.14 -2.85
C GLN A 532 13.11 28.44 -4.05
N GLU A 533 12.61 28.78 -5.23
CA GLU A 533 13.28 28.58 -6.50
C GLU A 533 14.65 29.27 -6.48
N LEU A 534 15.72 28.49 -6.64
CA LEU A 534 17.01 29.01 -7.10
C LEU A 534 17.05 28.85 -8.62
N ASP A 535 16.59 29.89 -9.31
CA ASP A 535 17.12 30.26 -10.61
C ASP A 535 18.52 30.86 -10.38
N ILE A 536 19.55 30.16 -10.85
CA ILE A 536 20.86 30.76 -11.08
C ILE A 536 21.18 30.56 -12.56
N GLU A 537 20.96 31.63 -13.31
CA GLU A 537 21.51 31.84 -14.64
C GLU A 537 23.04 31.92 -14.60
N ASN A 538 23.64 31.46 -15.69
CA ASN A 538 25.07 31.47 -15.97
C ASN A 538 25.70 32.88 -16.01
N LYS A 539 26.89 33.01 -15.43
CA LYS A 539 28.19 33.41 -16.05
C LYS A 539 29.09 34.15 -15.05
N PRO A 540 30.43 34.13 -15.20
CA PRO A 540 31.31 33.23 -15.94
C PRO A 540 31.98 32.15 -15.06
#